data_AF-A0A5B2V4Q4-F1
#
_entry.id   AF-A0A5B2V4Q4-F1
#
_cell.length_a   1.000
_cell.length_b   1.000
_cell.length_c   1.000
_cell.angle_alpha   90.00
_cell.angle_beta   90.00
_cell.angle_gamma   90.00
#
_symmetry.space_group_name_H-M   'P 1'
#
loop_
_entity.id
_entity.type
_entity.pdbx_description
1 polymer ?
#
loop_
_entity_poly.entity_id
_entity_poly.type
_entity_poly.pdbx_seq_one_letter_code
_entity_poly.pdbx_strand_id
1 'polypeptide(L)'
;MFERLRAKPREWLLMRPPATAEGRWQWLHYRAQQACASGAWPPPPALLQLPGALIIPALDCSHFCLPAPPGLKRYEWPQLFEEYAQQPAEELLVSCLSREAGQLELLVMQREQVQHWLAECGLLGVQITHGWAELQLLPQPEPGHVVRWQCELSLCLKAHSRQWLVWPQVLGERLPQAWRELPAQTLEGDWPSRLARLEQLPSVLEGTRPTRARAQRAPLMNRLQRHLLVGCVVLAACWGAVYLLQSLRQIDVWKAQVTALAGPAKHPQQARVALARVQGEAIDWQVRQQKIVALEQALSAWLQQQPGWSVMSMAFDGKHWRLGLRGNGPRPAPAQWQAIAQVAGAQWMDEAQGAGGQLLLSFDLGEQP
;
A
#
# COMPACT_ATOMS: atom_id res chain seq x y z
N MET A 1 -11.31 41.93 -9.67
CA MET A 1 -10.26 42.01 -8.63
C MET A 1 -8.96 41.56 -9.29
N PHE A 2 -8.16 42.51 -9.75
CA PHE A 2 -6.99 42.25 -10.60
C PHE A 2 -5.87 41.61 -9.77
N GLU A 3 -5.71 40.30 -9.87
CA GLU A 3 -4.49 39.63 -9.43
C GLU A 3 -3.31 40.20 -10.23
N ARG A 4 -2.33 40.75 -9.51
CA ARG A 4 -1.07 41.23 -10.08
C ARG A 4 -0.44 40.08 -10.87
N LEU A 5 -0.45 40.21 -12.20
CA LEU A 5 0.21 39.32 -13.15
C LEU A 5 1.70 39.22 -12.81
N ARG A 6 2.08 38.23 -11.98
CA ARG A 6 3.45 37.73 -12.01
C ARG A 6 3.64 37.17 -13.42
N ALA A 7 4.60 37.75 -14.15
CA ALA A 7 4.99 37.22 -15.45
C ALA A 7 5.30 35.73 -15.30
N LYS A 8 4.56 34.87 -16.02
CA LYS A 8 4.86 33.44 -16.08
C LYS A 8 6.29 33.30 -16.63
N PRO A 9 7.13 32.44 -16.04
CA PRO A 9 8.48 32.28 -16.56
C PRO A 9 8.41 31.76 -18.00
N ARG A 10 9.28 32.30 -18.86
CA ARG A 10 9.35 31.98 -20.31
C ARG A 10 10.18 30.74 -20.60
N GLU A 11 10.66 30.10 -19.54
CA GLU A 11 11.62 29.03 -19.55
C GLU A 11 11.31 28.06 -18.43
N TRP A 12 11.33 26.77 -18.74
CA TRP A 12 10.87 25.70 -17.87
C TRP A 12 11.77 24.47 -18.01
N LEU A 13 11.93 23.75 -16.91
CA LEU A 13 12.35 22.35 -16.92
C LEU A 13 11.09 21.48 -16.83
N LEU A 14 10.72 20.86 -17.94
CA LEU A 14 9.60 19.92 -17.97
C LEU A 14 10.10 18.56 -17.52
N MET A 15 9.36 17.94 -16.60
CA MET A 15 9.67 16.65 -15.99
C MET A 15 8.55 15.68 -16.35
N ARG A 16 8.86 14.58 -17.03
CA ARG A 16 7.91 13.51 -17.33
C ARG A 16 8.27 12.25 -16.52
N PRO A 17 7.34 11.68 -15.75
CA PRO A 17 7.59 10.45 -15.00
C PRO A 17 7.83 9.27 -15.95
N PRO A 18 8.51 8.22 -15.47
CA PRO A 18 8.73 7.03 -16.27
C PRO A 18 7.40 6.33 -16.58
N ALA A 19 7.27 5.82 -17.80
CA ALA A 19 6.06 5.14 -18.25
C ALA A 19 5.93 3.71 -17.71
N THR A 20 7.02 3.14 -17.20
CA THR A 20 7.08 1.84 -16.53
C THR A 20 7.89 1.97 -15.23
N ALA A 21 7.71 1.03 -14.29
CA ALA A 21 8.42 1.06 -13.00
C ALA A 21 9.95 1.00 -13.13
N GLU A 22 10.47 0.42 -14.22
CA GLU A 22 11.90 0.32 -14.53
C GLU A 22 12.41 1.49 -15.38
N GLY A 23 11.51 2.35 -15.86
CA GLY A 23 11.83 3.48 -16.70
C GLY A 23 12.57 4.59 -15.95
N ARG A 24 13.16 5.51 -16.71
CA ARG A 24 13.78 6.73 -16.15
C ARG A 24 12.87 7.93 -16.37
N TRP A 25 12.92 8.85 -15.41
CA TRP A 25 12.40 10.20 -15.59
C TRP A 25 12.99 10.81 -16.86
N GLN A 26 12.15 11.51 -17.61
CA GLN A 26 12.59 12.28 -18.77
C GLN A 26 12.48 13.76 -18.49
N TRP A 27 13.37 14.53 -19.09
CA TRP A 27 13.38 15.97 -18.96
C TRP A 27 13.39 16.63 -20.32
N LEU A 28 12.80 17.83 -20.36
CA LEU A 28 12.82 18.70 -21.52
C LEU A 28 13.03 20.15 -21.07
N HIS A 29 14.06 20.77 -21.62
CA HIS A 29 14.30 22.20 -21.49
C HIS A 29 13.43 22.93 -22.51
N TYR A 30 12.45 23.67 -22.01
CA TYR A 30 11.54 24.46 -22.83
C TYR A 30 11.85 25.95 -22.66
N ARG A 31 12.06 26.65 -23.77
CA ARG A 31 12.29 28.09 -23.79
C ARG A 31 11.62 28.70 -25.02
N ALA A 32 10.89 29.79 -24.84
CA ALA A 32 10.30 30.57 -25.95
C ALA A 32 9.51 29.72 -26.97
N GLN A 33 8.68 28.78 -26.49
CA GLN A 33 7.83 27.91 -27.33
C GLN A 33 8.57 26.81 -28.09
N GLN A 34 9.83 26.54 -27.74
CA GLN A 34 10.65 25.53 -28.41
C GLN A 34 11.29 24.57 -27.40
N ALA A 35 11.50 23.34 -27.86
CA ALA A 35 12.30 22.32 -27.19
C ALA A 35 13.78 22.60 -27.47
N CYS A 36 14.56 22.97 -26.45
CA CYS A 36 15.98 23.29 -26.61
C CYS A 36 16.88 22.07 -26.42
N ALA A 37 16.58 21.23 -25.43
CA ALA A 37 17.31 20.01 -25.14
C ALA A 37 16.40 19.05 -24.37
N SER A 38 16.57 17.75 -24.54
CA SER A 38 15.80 16.74 -23.82
C SER A 38 16.62 15.47 -23.64
N GLY A 39 16.19 14.61 -22.71
CA GLY A 39 16.77 13.30 -22.52
C GLY A 39 16.23 12.58 -21.30
N ALA A 40 16.81 11.41 -21.01
CA ALA A 40 16.60 10.74 -19.74
C ALA A 40 17.35 11.47 -18.61
N TRP A 41 16.85 11.32 -17.39
CA TRP A 41 17.48 11.86 -16.18
C TRP A 41 18.89 11.31 -15.98
N PRO A 42 19.87 12.13 -15.53
CA PRO A 42 19.75 13.52 -15.07
C PRO A 42 19.98 14.60 -16.16
N PRO A 43 19.34 15.79 -16.05
CA PRO A 43 19.65 16.95 -16.87
C PRO A 43 20.99 17.61 -16.47
N PRO A 44 21.57 18.45 -17.33
CA PRO A 44 22.67 19.34 -16.96
C PRO A 44 22.37 20.15 -15.69
N PRO A 45 23.31 20.30 -14.74
CA PRO A 45 23.06 20.95 -13.44
C PRO A 45 22.50 22.38 -13.53
N ALA A 46 22.84 23.12 -14.60
CA ALA A 46 22.32 24.46 -14.85
C ALA A 46 20.79 24.51 -15.01
N LEU A 47 20.19 23.43 -15.53
CA LEU A 47 18.74 23.35 -15.75
C LEU A 47 17.96 23.10 -14.46
N LEU A 48 18.59 22.53 -13.43
CA LEU A 48 17.95 22.27 -12.13
C LEU A 48 17.56 23.55 -11.38
N GLN A 49 18.14 24.70 -11.77
CA GLN A 49 17.80 26.02 -11.22
C GLN A 49 16.56 26.64 -11.87
N LEU A 50 16.08 26.07 -12.99
CA LEU A 50 14.89 26.54 -13.69
C LEU A 50 13.62 26.15 -12.91
N PRO A 51 12.51 26.89 -13.08
CA PRO A 51 11.23 26.45 -12.53
C PRO A 51 10.81 25.14 -13.19
N GLY A 52 10.50 24.14 -12.36
CA GLY A 52 10.06 22.83 -12.81
C GLY A 52 8.56 22.81 -13.12
N ALA A 53 8.18 22.04 -14.14
CA ALA A 53 6.80 21.68 -14.40
C ALA A 53 6.66 20.17 -14.61
N LEU A 54 5.70 19.56 -13.93
CA LEU A 54 5.41 18.13 -14.05
C LEU A 54 4.47 17.89 -15.24
N ILE A 55 4.85 16.97 -16.10
CA ILE A 55 4.06 16.53 -17.24
C ILE A 55 3.36 15.24 -16.85
N ILE A 56 2.04 15.28 -16.77
CA ILE A 56 1.22 14.14 -16.41
C ILE A 56 1.05 13.26 -17.66
N PRO A 57 1.41 11.97 -17.61
CA PRO A 57 1.23 11.05 -18.73
C PRO A 57 -0.22 10.99 -19.18
N ALA A 58 -0.43 10.83 -20.48
CA ALA A 58 -1.77 10.83 -21.05
C ALA A 58 -2.60 9.63 -20.56
N LEU A 59 -1.96 8.48 -20.29
CA LEU A 59 -2.62 7.27 -19.79
C LEU A 59 -3.14 7.40 -18.35
N ASP A 60 -2.57 8.32 -17.57
CA ASP A 60 -2.96 8.58 -16.18
C ASP A 60 -3.96 9.74 -16.05
N CYS A 61 -4.49 10.21 -17.18
CA CYS A 61 -5.44 11.32 -17.26
C CYS A 61 -6.74 10.87 -17.92
N SER A 62 -7.87 11.32 -17.37
CA SER A 62 -9.18 11.24 -18.04
C SER A 62 -9.70 12.64 -18.33
N HIS A 63 -10.12 12.88 -19.57
CA HIS A 63 -10.64 14.17 -20.02
C HIS A 63 -12.17 14.13 -20.13
N PHE A 64 -12.84 15.07 -19.48
CA PHE A 64 -14.30 15.15 -19.45
C PHE A 64 -14.79 16.53 -19.89
N CYS A 65 -15.85 16.53 -20.69
CA CYS A 65 -16.62 17.73 -21.03
C CYS A 65 -18.01 17.59 -20.41
N LEU A 66 -18.28 18.36 -19.36
CA LEU A 66 -19.54 18.31 -18.62
C LEU A 66 -20.28 19.64 -18.74
N PRO A 67 -21.62 19.66 -18.68
CA PRO A 67 -22.34 20.90 -18.50
C PRO A 67 -21.86 21.59 -17.20
N ALA A 68 -21.78 22.91 -17.22
CA ALA A 68 -21.31 23.73 -16.10
C ALA A 68 -22.50 24.47 -15.47
N PRO A 69 -23.20 23.88 -14.47
CA PRO A 69 -24.25 24.57 -13.75
C PRO A 69 -23.76 25.92 -13.23
N PRO A 70 -24.60 26.97 -13.28
CA PRO A 70 -24.27 28.24 -12.68
C PRO A 70 -24.03 28.04 -11.17
N GLY A 71 -22.94 28.61 -10.64
CA GLY A 71 -22.60 28.54 -9.22
C GLY A 71 -21.73 27.35 -8.77
N LEU A 72 -21.47 26.36 -9.63
CA LEU A 72 -20.60 25.22 -9.29
C LEU A 72 -19.18 25.68 -8.92
N LYS A 73 -18.74 25.33 -7.71
CA LYS A 73 -17.43 25.72 -7.17
C LYS A 73 -16.39 24.64 -7.43
N ARG A 74 -15.11 25.05 -7.39
CA ARG A 74 -13.98 24.16 -7.72
C ARG A 74 -13.87 22.92 -6.82
N TYR A 75 -14.20 23.07 -5.54
CA TYR A 75 -14.14 21.95 -4.59
C TYR A 75 -15.25 20.91 -4.80
N GLU A 76 -16.28 21.24 -5.58
CA GLU A 76 -17.43 20.36 -5.87
C GLU A 76 -17.17 19.53 -7.13
N TRP A 77 -16.15 19.86 -7.93
CA TRP A 77 -15.85 19.13 -9.17
C TRP A 77 -15.54 17.64 -8.96
N PRO A 78 -14.74 17.24 -7.95
CA PRO A 78 -14.52 15.82 -7.68
C PRO A 78 -15.79 15.05 -7.36
N GLN A 79 -16.76 15.67 -6.68
CA GLN A 79 -18.04 15.04 -6.29
C GLN A 79 -18.88 14.63 -7.49
N LEU A 80 -18.74 15.33 -8.63
CA LEU A 80 -19.42 14.95 -9.87
C LEU A 80 -19.03 13.53 -10.32
N PHE A 81 -17.79 13.11 -10.04
CA PHE A 81 -17.27 11.83 -10.51
C PHE A 81 -17.64 10.63 -9.62
N GLU A 82 -18.22 10.86 -8.45
CA GLU A 82 -18.85 9.79 -7.67
C GLU A 82 -20.03 9.20 -8.44
N GLU A 83 -20.81 10.04 -9.12
CA GLU A 83 -21.94 9.62 -9.96
C GLU A 83 -21.48 9.14 -11.34
N TYR A 84 -20.58 9.88 -12.01
CA TYR A 84 -20.19 9.58 -13.40
C TYR A 84 -19.20 8.42 -13.55
N ALA A 85 -18.26 8.29 -12.63
CA ALA A 85 -17.15 7.34 -12.74
C ALA A 85 -17.11 6.32 -11.60
N GLN A 86 -18.02 6.41 -10.62
CA GLN A 86 -18.03 5.56 -9.42
C GLN A 86 -16.69 5.58 -8.67
N GLN A 87 -15.96 6.69 -8.76
CA GLN A 87 -14.70 6.89 -8.08
C GLN A 87 -14.89 7.84 -6.90
N PRO A 88 -14.31 7.55 -5.72
CA PRO A 88 -14.46 8.39 -4.55
C PRO A 88 -13.77 9.75 -4.79
N ALA A 89 -14.47 10.84 -4.48
CA ALA A 89 -13.98 12.20 -4.73
C ALA A 89 -12.64 12.50 -4.06
N GLU A 90 -12.33 11.85 -2.93
CA GLU A 90 -11.08 12.08 -2.19
C GLU A 90 -9.84 11.56 -2.92
N GLU A 91 -9.97 10.46 -3.67
CA GLU A 91 -8.89 9.85 -4.45
C GLU A 91 -8.59 10.63 -5.72
N LEU A 92 -9.49 11.52 -6.13
CA LEU A 92 -9.36 12.26 -7.38
C LEU A 92 -8.72 13.63 -7.20
N LEU A 93 -7.88 13.96 -8.17
CA LEU A 93 -7.46 15.32 -8.45
C LEU A 93 -8.15 15.80 -9.73
N VAL A 94 -8.97 16.84 -9.59
CA VAL A 94 -9.74 17.40 -10.70
C VAL A 94 -9.31 18.83 -10.98
N SER A 95 -8.97 19.09 -12.24
CA SER A 95 -8.49 20.39 -12.69
C SER A 95 -9.25 20.87 -13.92
N CYS A 96 -9.59 22.15 -13.95
CA CYS A 96 -10.31 22.76 -15.05
C CYS A 96 -9.34 23.27 -16.11
N LEU A 97 -9.55 22.83 -17.35
CA LEU A 97 -8.82 23.28 -18.53
C LEU A 97 -9.48 24.51 -19.15
N SER A 98 -10.80 24.52 -19.25
CA SER A 98 -11.54 25.68 -19.72
C SER A 98 -12.97 25.67 -19.20
N ARG A 99 -13.58 26.85 -19.22
CA ARG A 99 -15.00 27.05 -18.93
C ARG A 99 -15.57 27.98 -19.98
N GLU A 100 -16.29 27.42 -20.93
CA GLU A 100 -16.80 28.15 -22.09
C GLU A 100 -18.25 27.73 -22.39
N ALA A 101 -19.11 28.69 -22.73
CA ALA A 101 -20.48 28.44 -23.19
C ALA A 101 -21.30 27.50 -22.27
N GLY A 102 -21.12 27.59 -20.95
CA GLY A 102 -21.82 26.72 -20.00
C GLY A 102 -21.34 25.27 -20.00
N GLN A 103 -20.16 24.99 -20.55
CA GLN A 103 -19.46 23.71 -20.48
C GLN A 103 -18.18 23.85 -19.65
N LEU A 104 -17.83 22.78 -18.95
CA LEU A 104 -16.65 22.65 -18.11
C LEU A 104 -15.78 21.54 -18.67
N GLU A 105 -14.56 21.89 -19.06
CA GLU A 105 -13.54 20.92 -19.47
C GLU A 105 -12.69 20.58 -18.25
N LEU A 106 -12.79 19.33 -17.81
CA LEU A 106 -12.10 18.82 -16.65
C LEU A 106 -11.09 17.76 -17.06
N LEU A 107 -9.96 17.79 -16.36
CA LEU A 107 -8.98 16.73 -16.37
C LEU A 107 -8.95 16.09 -14.98
N VAL A 108 -9.13 14.78 -14.96
CA VAL A 108 -9.21 13.95 -13.76
C VAL A 108 -8.00 13.04 -13.72
N MET A 109 -7.33 12.98 -12.58
CA MET A 109 -6.17 12.11 -12.33
C MET A 109 -6.28 11.50 -10.93
N GLN A 110 -5.52 10.43 -10.70
CA GLN A 110 -5.36 9.86 -9.37
C GLN A 110 -4.49 10.77 -8.49
N ARG A 111 -5.04 11.20 -7.35
CA ARG A 111 -4.37 12.13 -6.41
C ARG A 111 -3.08 11.55 -5.86
N GLU A 112 -3.11 10.29 -5.42
CA GLU A 112 -1.96 9.61 -4.83
C GLU A 112 -0.79 9.53 -5.82
N GLN A 113 -1.07 9.13 -7.06
CA GLN A 113 -0.07 9.02 -8.11
C GLN A 113 0.61 10.37 -8.39
N VAL A 114 -0.17 11.45 -8.49
CA VAL A 114 0.37 12.80 -8.70
C VAL A 114 1.20 13.25 -7.50
N GLN A 115 0.76 12.98 -6.27
CA GLN A 115 1.52 13.30 -5.07
C GLN A 115 2.83 12.52 -4.99
N HIS A 116 2.83 11.25 -5.38
CA HIS A 116 4.01 10.42 -5.45
C HIS A 116 5.06 11.03 -6.41
N TRP A 117 4.67 11.36 -7.64
CA TRP A 117 5.55 12.01 -8.61
C TRP A 117 6.08 13.37 -8.14
N LEU A 118 5.26 14.16 -7.45
CA LEU A 118 5.70 15.43 -6.87
C LEU A 118 6.74 15.23 -5.76
N ALA A 119 6.57 14.20 -4.93
CA ALA A 119 7.54 13.85 -3.90
C ALA A 119 8.86 13.37 -4.51
N GLU A 120 8.81 12.51 -5.54
CA GLU A 120 9.99 12.07 -6.28
C GLU A 120 10.72 13.24 -6.93
N CYS A 121 10.02 14.16 -7.59
CA CYS A 121 10.63 15.39 -8.12
C CYS A 121 11.34 16.20 -7.03
N GLY A 122 10.76 16.26 -5.82
CA GLY A 122 11.37 16.90 -4.66
C GLY A 122 12.66 16.22 -4.22
N LEU A 123 12.70 14.87 -4.19
CA LEU A 123 13.90 14.09 -3.91
C LEU A 123 14.99 14.29 -4.97
N LEU A 124 14.59 14.46 -6.23
CA LEU A 124 15.47 14.79 -7.35
C LEU A 124 15.97 16.26 -7.34
N GLY A 125 15.54 17.05 -6.35
CA GLY A 125 15.95 18.46 -6.21
C GLY A 125 15.24 19.42 -7.16
N VAL A 126 14.18 18.98 -7.85
CA VAL A 126 13.41 19.80 -8.78
C VAL A 126 12.18 20.39 -8.08
N GLN A 127 12.09 21.71 -8.04
CA GLN A 127 10.90 22.38 -7.51
C GLN A 127 9.82 22.52 -8.58
N ILE A 128 8.85 21.62 -8.54
CA ILE A 128 7.67 21.70 -9.41
C ILE A 128 6.76 22.84 -8.96
N THR A 129 6.41 23.72 -9.90
CA THR A 129 5.52 24.86 -9.64
C THR A 129 4.25 24.84 -10.49
N HIS A 130 4.28 24.11 -11.60
CA HIS A 130 3.20 23.97 -12.57
C HIS A 130 3.10 22.51 -12.99
N GLY A 131 1.98 22.13 -13.58
CA GLY A 131 1.92 20.90 -14.34
C GLY A 131 0.94 20.98 -15.49
N TRP A 132 1.19 20.17 -16.49
CA TRP A 132 0.39 20.04 -17.70
C TRP A 132 0.23 18.57 -18.04
N ALA A 133 -0.84 18.21 -18.72
CA ALA A 133 -0.96 16.87 -19.31
C ALA A 133 -0.22 16.80 -20.65
N GLU A 134 0.20 15.60 -21.04
CA GLU A 134 0.80 15.33 -22.35
C GLU A 134 -0.04 15.87 -23.52
N LEU A 135 -1.36 15.73 -23.48
CA LEU A 135 -2.26 16.25 -24.52
C LEU A 135 -2.34 17.79 -24.57
N GLN A 136 -2.00 18.48 -23.47
CA GLN A 136 -1.87 19.94 -23.46
C GLN A 136 -0.59 20.41 -24.16
N LEU A 137 0.44 19.56 -24.26
CA LEU A 137 1.68 19.87 -24.97
C LEU A 137 1.47 19.94 -26.48
N LEU A 138 0.44 19.27 -27.00
CA LEU A 138 0.16 19.24 -28.43
C LEU A 138 -0.35 20.60 -28.93
N PRO A 139 0.19 21.09 -30.07
CA PRO A 139 -0.26 22.35 -30.67
C PRO A 139 -1.76 22.28 -31.01
N GLN A 140 -2.36 23.45 -31.18
CA GLN A 140 -3.76 23.52 -31.58
C GLN A 140 -3.90 23.02 -33.02
N PRO A 141 -4.74 22.00 -33.27
CA PRO A 141 -4.99 21.50 -34.62
C PRO A 141 -5.72 22.57 -35.46
N GLU A 142 -5.49 22.53 -36.76
CA GLU A 142 -6.31 23.27 -37.72
C GLU A 142 -7.72 22.67 -37.77
N PRO A 143 -8.76 23.46 -38.07
CA PRO A 143 -10.12 22.93 -38.23
C PRO A 143 -10.17 21.75 -39.21
N GLY A 144 -10.79 20.66 -38.81
CA GLY A 144 -10.89 19.44 -39.61
C GLY A 144 -9.62 18.57 -39.65
N HIS A 145 -8.55 18.96 -38.95
CA HIS A 145 -7.31 18.19 -38.84
C HIS A 145 -7.12 17.63 -37.43
N VAL A 146 -6.26 16.62 -37.32
CA VAL A 146 -5.85 16.03 -36.06
C VAL A 146 -4.35 16.18 -35.89
N VAL A 147 -3.90 16.55 -34.69
CA VAL A 147 -2.49 16.37 -34.31
C VAL A 147 -2.35 15.01 -33.66
N ARG A 148 -1.47 14.19 -34.23
CA ARG A 148 -1.13 12.85 -33.76
C ARG A 148 0.28 12.90 -33.17
N TRP A 149 0.45 12.46 -31.94
CA TRP A 149 1.77 12.30 -31.32
C TRP A 149 1.98 10.85 -30.90
N GLN A 150 2.95 10.22 -31.54
CA GLN A 150 3.35 8.85 -31.26
C GLN A 150 4.42 8.84 -30.17
N CYS A 151 4.01 8.45 -28.97
CA CYS A 151 4.90 8.20 -27.83
C CYS A 151 5.29 6.72 -27.80
N GLU A 152 6.27 6.38 -26.96
CA GLU A 152 6.81 5.02 -26.83
C GLU A 152 5.76 3.96 -26.48
N LEU A 153 4.75 4.27 -25.64
CA LEU A 153 3.73 3.31 -25.18
C LEU A 153 2.29 3.63 -25.62
N SER A 154 2.06 4.80 -26.22
CA SER A 154 0.71 5.25 -26.55
C SER A 154 0.70 6.24 -27.70
N LEU A 155 -0.45 6.33 -28.35
CA LEU A 155 -0.72 7.32 -29.36
C LEU A 155 -1.67 8.39 -28.82
N CYS A 156 -1.22 9.64 -28.79
CA CYS A 156 -2.03 10.79 -28.38
C CYS A 156 -2.60 11.51 -29.59
N LEU A 157 -3.90 11.77 -29.61
CA LEU A 157 -4.62 12.41 -30.71
C LEU A 157 -5.44 13.59 -30.21
N LYS A 158 -5.38 14.71 -30.95
CA LYS A 158 -6.10 15.94 -30.63
C LYS A 158 -6.71 16.54 -31.90
N ALA A 159 -8.04 16.56 -31.99
CA ALA A 159 -8.78 17.08 -33.15
C ALA A 159 -9.27 18.51 -32.97
N HIS A 160 -9.69 18.85 -31.75
CA HIS A 160 -10.02 20.22 -31.34
C HIS A 160 -9.67 20.43 -29.87
N SER A 161 -9.97 21.60 -29.31
CA SER A 161 -9.63 21.92 -27.92
C SER A 161 -10.21 20.92 -26.91
N ARG A 162 -11.38 20.33 -27.20
CA ARG A 162 -12.15 19.44 -26.31
C ARG A 162 -12.26 17.98 -26.77
N GLN A 163 -11.64 17.59 -27.90
CA GLN A 163 -11.62 16.20 -28.36
C GLN A 163 -10.21 15.68 -28.33
N TRP A 164 -9.95 14.87 -27.30
CA TRP A 164 -8.69 14.19 -27.08
C TRP A 164 -8.94 12.68 -27.10
N LEU A 165 -7.97 11.93 -27.63
CA LEU A 165 -7.97 10.48 -27.54
C LEU A 165 -6.56 10.02 -27.20
N VAL A 166 -6.46 9.19 -26.17
CA VAL A 166 -5.26 8.42 -25.86
C VAL A 166 -5.53 6.99 -26.28
N TRP A 167 -4.65 6.46 -27.12
CA TRP A 167 -4.78 5.12 -27.67
C TRP A 167 -3.55 4.29 -27.26
N PRO A 168 -3.65 3.52 -26.16
CA PRO A 168 -2.57 2.64 -25.72
C PRO A 168 -2.34 1.50 -26.71
N GLN A 169 -1.10 1.02 -26.79
CA GLN A 169 -0.72 -0.05 -27.73
C GLN A 169 -1.51 -1.36 -27.55
N VAL A 170 -1.97 -1.64 -26.33
CA VAL A 170 -2.78 -2.84 -26.01
C VAL A 170 -4.11 -2.90 -26.77
N LEU A 171 -4.61 -1.75 -27.26
CA LEU A 171 -5.82 -1.69 -28.09
C LEU A 171 -5.54 -1.96 -29.59
N GLY A 172 -4.29 -2.20 -29.96
CA GLY A 172 -3.85 -2.48 -31.33
C GLY A 172 -3.65 -1.24 -32.19
N GLU A 173 -3.30 -1.43 -33.46
CA GLU A 173 -2.95 -0.33 -34.38
C GLU A 173 -4.17 0.39 -34.98
N ARG A 174 -5.35 -0.22 -34.88
CA ARG A 174 -6.53 0.21 -35.61
C ARG A 174 -7.36 1.22 -34.80
N LEU A 175 -7.12 2.50 -35.05
CA LEU A 175 -7.90 3.61 -34.46
C LEU A 175 -9.40 3.55 -34.84
N PRO A 176 -10.30 4.11 -34.01
CA PRO A 176 -11.70 4.26 -34.37
C PRO A 176 -11.88 5.06 -35.67
N GLN A 177 -12.92 4.73 -36.45
CA GLN A 177 -13.14 5.30 -37.79
C GLN A 177 -13.15 6.83 -37.79
N ALA A 178 -13.83 7.44 -36.83
CA ALA A 178 -13.94 8.90 -36.68
C ALA A 178 -12.59 9.62 -36.54
N TRP A 179 -11.54 8.93 -36.05
CA TRP A 179 -10.20 9.48 -35.90
C TRP A 179 -9.29 9.13 -37.09
N ARG A 180 -9.59 8.03 -37.80
CA ARG A 180 -8.77 7.53 -38.90
C ARG A 180 -9.00 8.32 -40.20
N GLU A 181 -10.21 8.81 -40.40
CA GLU A 181 -10.60 9.53 -41.62
C GLU A 181 -10.16 11.00 -41.63
N LEU A 182 -9.76 11.53 -40.47
CA LEU A 182 -9.30 12.91 -40.34
C LEU A 182 -7.83 13.04 -40.79
N PRO A 183 -7.49 14.07 -41.59
CA PRO A 183 -6.10 14.32 -41.96
C PRO A 183 -5.26 14.62 -40.71
N ALA A 184 -4.20 13.84 -40.52
CA ALA A 184 -3.39 13.87 -39.31
C ALA A 184 -1.99 14.45 -39.56
N GLN A 185 -1.58 15.43 -38.76
CA GLN A 185 -0.19 15.85 -38.62
C GLN A 185 0.49 14.98 -37.56
N THR A 186 1.43 14.14 -37.98
CA THR A 186 2.17 13.25 -37.08
C THR A 186 3.39 13.95 -36.48
N LEU A 187 3.52 13.85 -35.16
CA LEU A 187 4.68 14.21 -34.35
C LEU A 187 5.22 12.90 -33.75
N GLU A 188 6.53 12.76 -33.72
CA GLU A 188 7.20 11.55 -33.24
C GLU A 188 8.25 11.90 -32.19
N GLY A 189 8.55 10.93 -31.34
CA GLY A 189 9.59 11.01 -30.31
C GLY A 189 9.04 11.11 -28.89
N ASP A 190 9.97 11.08 -27.93
CA ASP A 190 9.68 11.19 -26.49
C ASP A 190 8.98 12.48 -26.09
N TRP A 191 9.15 13.52 -26.90
CA TRP A 191 8.51 14.81 -26.75
C TRP A 191 7.95 15.23 -28.11
N PRO A 192 6.84 15.97 -28.17
CA PRO A 192 6.33 16.43 -29.44
C PRO A 192 7.31 17.44 -30.05
N SER A 193 7.68 17.23 -31.32
CA SER A 193 8.64 18.10 -32.03
C SER A 193 8.20 19.56 -32.11
N ARG A 194 6.90 19.82 -31.96
CA ARG A 194 6.32 21.14 -31.82
C ARG A 194 5.43 21.17 -30.58
N LEU A 195 5.65 22.16 -29.73
CA LEU A 195 4.93 22.34 -28.48
C LEU A 195 3.88 23.45 -28.59
N ALA A 196 2.79 23.30 -27.84
CA ALA A 196 1.84 24.37 -27.59
C ALA A 196 2.46 25.51 -26.78
N ARG A 197 1.78 26.66 -26.75
CA ARG A 197 2.18 27.81 -25.94
C ARG A 197 1.84 27.59 -24.46
N LEU A 198 2.70 26.87 -23.74
CA LEU A 198 2.45 26.46 -22.35
C LEU A 198 2.13 27.62 -21.40
N GLU A 199 2.70 28.80 -21.66
CA GLU A 199 2.43 30.03 -20.90
C GLU A 199 0.96 30.47 -20.95
N GLN A 200 0.22 30.12 -22.01
CA GLN A 200 -1.19 30.47 -22.17
C GLN A 200 -2.12 29.40 -21.59
N LEU A 201 -1.60 28.20 -21.34
CA LEU A 201 -2.38 27.08 -20.84
C LEU A 201 -2.55 27.15 -19.31
N PRO A 202 -3.69 26.67 -18.78
CA PRO A 202 -3.89 26.52 -17.34
C PRO A 202 -3.02 25.40 -16.79
N SER A 203 -2.60 25.55 -15.53
CA SER A 203 -1.86 24.50 -14.84
C SER A 203 -2.82 23.51 -14.20
N VAL A 204 -2.58 22.23 -14.45
CA VAL A 204 -3.33 21.09 -13.90
C VAL A 204 -3.03 20.88 -12.41
N LEU A 205 -1.96 21.47 -11.89
CA LEU A 205 -1.54 21.35 -10.49
C LEU A 205 -1.94 22.56 -9.62
N GLU A 206 -2.85 23.43 -10.08
CA GLU A 206 -3.22 24.64 -9.32
C GLU A 206 -3.85 24.35 -7.95
N GLY A 207 -4.49 23.19 -7.77
CA GLY A 207 -5.05 22.71 -6.50
C GLY A 207 -4.11 21.85 -5.64
N THR A 208 -3.02 21.33 -6.20
CA THR A 208 -2.00 20.56 -5.48
C THR A 208 -0.83 21.39 -5.02
N ARG A 209 -0.84 22.70 -5.28
CA ARG A 209 0.01 23.62 -4.54
C ARG A 209 -0.24 23.32 -3.07
N PRO A 210 0.73 22.78 -2.30
CA PRO A 210 0.69 23.07 -0.87
C PRO A 210 0.57 24.59 -0.87
N THR A 211 -0.46 25.12 -0.21
CA THR A 211 -0.57 26.55 0.06
C THR A 211 0.82 26.94 0.52
N ARG A 212 1.62 27.49 -0.40
CA ARG A 212 2.95 27.96 -0.08
C ARG A 212 2.56 29.11 0.80
N ALA A 213 2.62 28.84 2.10
CA ALA A 213 3.03 29.76 3.12
C ALA A 213 3.97 30.67 2.37
N ARG A 214 3.38 31.81 1.99
CA ARG A 214 4.04 32.87 1.28
C ARG A 214 5.35 33.00 2.02
N ALA A 215 6.45 33.14 1.30
CA ALA A 215 7.66 33.73 1.84
C ALA A 215 7.29 35.14 2.35
N GLN A 216 6.56 35.15 3.47
CA GLN A 216 6.33 36.21 4.40
C GLN A 216 7.48 35.97 5.34
N ARG A 217 8.40 36.94 5.35
CA ARG A 217 9.10 37.32 6.57
C ARG A 217 8.21 36.96 7.74
N ALA A 218 8.70 36.06 8.60
CA ALA A 218 7.98 35.51 9.73
C ALA A 218 7.00 36.55 10.28
N PRO A 219 5.66 36.34 10.19
CA PRO A 219 4.77 37.18 10.93
C PRO A 219 5.13 36.93 12.38
N LEU A 220 5.56 37.98 13.08
CA LEU A 220 5.72 37.95 14.53
C LEU A 220 4.45 37.31 15.09
N MET A 221 4.64 36.11 15.64
CA MET A 221 3.59 35.22 16.09
C MET A 221 2.60 36.01 16.95
N ASN A 222 1.35 36.12 16.49
CA ASN A 222 0.33 36.91 17.17
C ASN A 222 0.22 36.41 18.61
N ARG A 223 0.14 37.31 19.60
CA ARG A 223 0.18 36.98 21.04
C ARG A 223 -0.82 35.88 21.40
N LEU A 224 -1.99 35.88 20.75
CA LEU A 224 -3.02 34.86 20.92
C LEU A 224 -2.56 33.45 20.50
N GLN A 225 -1.87 33.32 19.37
CA GLN A 225 -1.32 32.03 18.89
C GLN A 225 -0.17 31.55 19.79
N ARG A 226 0.63 32.47 20.34
CA ARG A 226 1.67 32.12 21.32
C ARG A 226 1.07 31.62 22.64
N HIS A 227 -0.02 32.22 23.12
CA HIS A 227 -0.74 31.72 24.29
C HIS A 227 -1.39 30.36 24.05
N LEU A 228 -1.94 30.11 22.85
CA LEU A 228 -2.48 28.80 22.49
C LEU A 228 -1.40 27.72 22.40
N LEU A 229 -0.24 28.02 21.80
CA LEU A 229 0.88 27.07 21.74
C LEU A 229 1.44 26.77 23.14
N VAL A 230 1.58 27.79 23.99
CA VAL A 230 1.97 27.57 25.40
C VAL A 230 0.93 26.73 26.12
N GLY A 231 -0.36 26.97 25.89
CA GLY A 231 -1.46 26.14 26.39
C GLY A 231 -1.32 24.68 25.95
N CYS A 232 -1.09 24.42 24.67
CA CYS A 232 -0.90 23.07 24.14
C CYS A 232 0.33 22.37 24.72
N VAL A 233 1.45 23.08 24.88
CA VAL A 233 2.67 22.52 25.47
C VAL A 233 2.48 22.18 26.95
N VAL A 234 1.84 23.06 27.72
CA VAL A 234 1.51 22.79 29.13
C VAL A 234 0.58 21.60 29.25
N LEU A 235 -0.44 21.51 28.39
CA LEU A 235 -1.40 20.41 28.41
C LEU A 235 -0.74 19.07 28.05
N ALA A 236 0.17 19.06 27.07
CA ALA A 236 0.97 17.90 26.73
C ALA A 236 1.93 17.49 27.87
N ALA A 237 2.55 18.46 28.55
CA ALA A 237 3.41 18.19 29.70
C ALA A 237 2.62 17.64 30.90
N CYS A 238 1.44 18.21 31.20
CA CYS A 238 0.54 17.70 32.22
C CYS A 238 0.08 16.27 31.89
N TRP A 239 -0.28 16.00 30.63
CA TRP A 239 -0.67 14.67 30.20
C TRP A 239 0.47 13.66 30.33
N GLY A 240 1.68 14.04 29.89
CA GLY A 240 2.87 13.22 30.05
C GLY A 240 3.19 12.91 31.52
N ALA A 241 3.03 13.89 32.42
CA ALA A 241 3.22 13.69 33.85
C ALA A 241 2.17 12.74 34.46
N VAL A 242 0.90 12.88 34.08
CA VAL A 242 -0.17 11.96 34.52
C VAL A 242 0.10 10.54 34.03
N TYR A 243 0.50 10.38 32.76
CA TYR A 243 0.83 9.10 32.17
C TYR A 243 2.03 8.43 32.88
N LEU A 244 3.08 9.20 33.18
CA LEU A 244 4.23 8.72 33.97
C LEU A 244 3.83 8.31 35.39
N LEU A 245 2.96 9.09 36.04
CA LEU A 245 2.49 8.75 37.39
C LEU A 245 1.62 7.49 37.38
N GLN A 246 0.79 7.31 36.35
CA GLN A 246 -0.01 6.11 36.17
C GLN A 246 0.85 4.88 35.86
N SER A 247 1.86 5.02 35.01
CA SER A 247 2.76 3.91 34.67
C SER A 247 3.57 3.46 35.88
N LEU A 248 4.04 4.40 36.72
CA LEU A 248 4.69 4.07 37.99
C LEU A 248 3.76 3.31 38.94
N ARG A 249 2.49 3.69 39.04
CA ARG A 249 1.50 2.94 39.84
C ARG A 249 1.21 1.55 39.27
N GLN A 250 1.19 1.40 37.94
CA GLN A 250 1.00 0.09 37.30
C GLN A 250 2.19 -0.86 37.53
N ILE A 251 3.42 -0.33 37.62
CA ILE A 251 4.60 -1.13 37.95
C ILE A 251 4.47 -1.78 39.32
N ASP A 252 3.86 -1.11 40.31
CA ASP A 252 3.68 -1.68 41.64
C ASP A 252 2.62 -2.80 41.65
N VAL A 253 1.57 -2.68 40.84
CA VAL A 253 0.59 -3.76 40.62
C VAL A 253 1.24 -4.96 39.91
N TRP A 254 2.07 -4.73 38.90
CA TRP A 254 2.82 -5.79 38.22
C TRP A 254 3.83 -6.47 39.12
N LYS A 255 4.55 -5.73 39.97
CA LYS A 255 5.43 -6.31 40.98
C LYS A 255 4.66 -7.20 41.96
N ALA A 256 3.46 -6.78 42.38
CA ALA A 256 2.58 -7.57 43.24
C ALA A 256 2.08 -8.86 42.56
N GLN A 257 1.74 -8.80 41.27
CA GLN A 257 1.32 -9.97 40.49
C GLN A 257 2.49 -10.94 40.24
N VAL A 258 3.68 -10.44 39.96
CA VAL A 258 4.89 -11.26 39.79
C VAL A 258 5.30 -11.91 41.11
N THR A 259 5.18 -11.23 42.24
CA THR A 259 5.45 -11.84 43.56
C THR A 259 4.37 -12.84 43.98
N ALA A 260 3.12 -12.66 43.58
CA ALA A 260 2.05 -13.64 43.81
C ALA A 260 2.24 -14.93 43.00
N LEU A 261 2.78 -14.84 41.77
CA LEU A 261 2.99 -16.00 40.87
C LEU A 261 4.36 -16.69 41.07
N ALA A 262 5.42 -15.93 41.39
CA ALA A 262 6.79 -16.44 41.50
C ALA A 262 7.30 -16.58 42.95
N GLY A 263 6.51 -16.18 43.94
CA GLY A 263 6.95 -16.05 45.34
C GLY A 263 7.87 -14.84 45.57
N PRO A 264 8.22 -14.54 46.85
CA PRO A 264 9.04 -13.37 47.20
C PRO A 264 10.49 -13.54 46.72
N ALA A 265 10.79 -13.04 45.52
CA ALA A 265 12.14 -13.02 44.97
C ALA A 265 12.86 -11.70 45.35
N LYS A 266 14.05 -11.81 45.95
CA LYS A 266 14.84 -10.62 46.34
C LYS A 266 15.60 -9.98 45.17
N HIS A 267 15.69 -10.65 44.02
CA HIS A 267 16.44 -10.18 42.85
C HIS A 267 15.66 -10.40 41.53
N PRO A 268 15.74 -9.47 40.56
CA PRO A 268 15.00 -9.54 39.29
C PRO A 268 15.37 -10.75 38.42
N GLN A 269 16.59 -11.27 38.56
CA GLN A 269 17.02 -12.48 37.86
C GLN A 269 16.36 -13.75 38.43
N GLN A 270 16.07 -13.80 39.74
CA GLN A 270 15.38 -14.93 40.37
C GLN A 270 13.90 -14.98 39.96
N ALA A 271 13.24 -13.83 39.85
CA ALA A 271 11.88 -13.74 39.34
C ALA A 271 11.77 -14.19 37.87
N ARG A 272 12.77 -13.85 37.04
CA ARG A 272 12.84 -14.32 35.65
C ARG A 272 13.01 -15.83 35.54
N VAL A 273 13.85 -16.44 36.38
CA VAL A 273 14.06 -17.89 36.39
C VAL A 273 12.82 -18.63 36.90
N ALA A 274 12.16 -18.11 37.94
CA ALA A 274 10.91 -18.69 38.45
C ALA A 274 9.76 -18.59 37.43
N LEU A 275 9.64 -17.46 36.73
CA LEU A 275 8.64 -17.27 35.69
C LEU A 275 8.92 -18.13 34.45
N ALA A 276 10.19 -18.30 34.07
CA ALA A 276 10.60 -19.23 33.02
C ALA A 276 10.28 -20.69 33.39
N ARG A 277 10.38 -21.07 34.68
CA ARG A 277 9.99 -22.41 35.15
C ARG A 277 8.49 -22.66 34.99
N VAL A 278 7.66 -21.70 35.40
CA VAL A 278 6.19 -21.80 35.25
C VAL A 278 5.77 -21.82 33.79
N GLN A 279 6.43 -21.03 32.93
CA GLN A 279 6.19 -21.06 31.48
C GLN A 279 6.65 -22.38 30.84
N GLY A 280 7.78 -22.94 31.29
CA GLY A 280 8.26 -24.25 30.85
C GLY A 280 7.26 -25.37 31.19
N GLU A 281 6.76 -25.41 32.42
CA GLU A 281 5.76 -26.41 32.84
C GLU A 281 4.45 -26.32 32.03
N ALA A 282 4.02 -25.12 31.64
CA ALA A 282 2.85 -24.91 30.80
C ALA A 282 3.07 -25.37 29.34
N ILE A 283 4.26 -25.13 28.79
CA ILE A 283 4.65 -25.58 27.44
C ILE A 283 4.78 -27.10 27.40
N ASP A 284 5.41 -27.71 28.42
CA ASP A 284 5.55 -29.15 28.55
C ASP A 284 4.18 -29.84 28.62
N TRP A 285 3.22 -29.24 29.34
CA TRP A 285 1.85 -29.72 29.38
C TRP A 285 1.17 -29.69 28.01
N GLN A 286 1.33 -28.60 27.26
CA GLN A 286 0.76 -28.46 25.91
C GLN A 286 1.36 -29.46 24.91
N VAL A 287 2.68 -29.68 24.96
CA VAL A 287 3.35 -30.69 24.13
C VAL A 287 2.87 -32.10 24.46
N ARG A 288 2.67 -32.43 25.75
CA ARG A 288 2.12 -33.73 26.17
C ARG A 288 0.69 -33.95 25.67
N GLN A 289 -0.15 -32.91 25.72
CA GLN A 289 -1.51 -32.99 25.16
C GLN A 289 -1.50 -33.24 23.65
N GLN A 290 -0.61 -32.58 22.91
CA GLN A 290 -0.48 -32.80 21.46
C GLN A 290 -0.03 -34.23 21.12
N LYS A 291 0.90 -34.81 21.88
CA LYS A 291 1.34 -36.21 21.70
C LYS A 291 0.22 -37.22 21.95
N ILE A 292 -0.62 -36.99 22.97
CA ILE A 292 -1.79 -37.87 23.25
C ILE A 292 -2.78 -37.83 22.09
N VAL A 293 -3.13 -36.64 21.60
CA VAL A 293 -4.06 -36.49 20.47
C VAL A 293 -3.52 -37.17 19.20
N ALA A 294 -2.22 -37.07 18.93
CA ALA A 294 -1.59 -37.75 17.79
C ALA A 294 -1.65 -39.28 17.90
N LEU A 295 -1.45 -39.84 19.11
CA LEU A 295 -1.59 -41.28 19.36
C LEU A 295 -3.03 -41.76 19.17
N GLU A 296 -4.02 -41.01 19.67
CA GLU A 296 -5.43 -41.33 19.51
C GLU A 296 -5.85 -41.34 18.03
N GLN A 297 -5.37 -40.37 17.24
CA GLN A 297 -5.65 -40.30 15.80
C GLN A 297 -5.01 -41.47 15.04
N ALA A 298 -3.74 -41.79 15.31
CA ALA A 298 -3.05 -42.90 14.66
C ALA A 298 -3.67 -44.26 15.03
N LEU A 299 -4.10 -44.44 16.29
CA LEU A 299 -4.83 -45.63 16.72
C LEU A 299 -6.20 -45.73 16.05
N SER A 300 -6.93 -44.62 15.95
CA SER A 300 -8.25 -44.58 15.30
C SER A 300 -8.16 -44.96 13.83
N ALA A 301 -7.13 -44.48 13.12
CA ALA A 301 -6.87 -44.83 11.73
C ALA A 301 -6.55 -46.33 11.56
N TRP A 302 -5.79 -46.92 12.49
CA TRP A 302 -5.51 -48.36 12.47
C TRP A 302 -6.76 -49.21 12.76
N LEU A 303 -7.58 -48.82 13.74
CA LEU A 303 -8.84 -49.52 14.07
C LEU A 303 -9.84 -49.51 12.91
N GLN A 304 -9.91 -48.42 12.15
CA GLN A 304 -10.74 -48.35 10.94
C GLN A 304 -10.30 -49.36 9.86
N GLN A 305 -9.01 -49.71 9.82
CA GLN A 305 -8.48 -50.71 8.89
C GLN A 305 -8.63 -52.15 9.39
N GLN A 306 -8.96 -52.34 10.68
CA GLN A 306 -9.04 -53.64 11.34
C GLN A 306 -10.37 -53.81 12.10
N PRO A 307 -11.48 -54.14 11.40
CA PRO A 307 -12.82 -54.19 12.00
C PRO A 307 -13.02 -55.28 13.06
N GLY A 308 -12.02 -56.14 13.27
CA GLY A 308 -12.02 -57.20 14.28
C GLY A 308 -11.48 -56.78 15.65
N TRP A 309 -11.03 -55.53 15.82
CA TRP A 309 -10.42 -55.00 17.04
C TRP A 309 -11.17 -53.76 17.56
N SER A 310 -11.29 -53.64 18.87
CA SER A 310 -11.98 -52.53 19.55
C SER A 310 -11.24 -52.08 20.81
N VAL A 311 -11.36 -50.80 21.18
CA VAL A 311 -10.77 -50.27 22.42
C VAL A 311 -11.69 -50.59 23.59
N MET A 312 -11.13 -51.24 24.62
CA MET A 312 -11.84 -51.58 25.85
C MET A 312 -11.52 -50.60 26.98
N SER A 313 -10.28 -50.12 27.07
CA SER A 313 -9.88 -49.17 28.11
C SER A 313 -8.78 -48.25 27.63
N MET A 314 -8.82 -46.99 28.06
CA MET A 314 -7.77 -46.01 27.85
C MET A 314 -7.48 -45.34 29.19
N ALA A 315 -6.23 -45.38 29.63
CA ALA A 315 -5.81 -44.78 30.88
C ALA A 315 -4.52 -43.99 30.68
N PHE A 316 -4.47 -42.79 31.26
CA PHE A 316 -3.30 -41.94 31.24
C PHE A 316 -2.85 -41.64 32.66
N ASP A 317 -1.60 -41.98 32.97
CA ASP A 317 -1.00 -41.91 34.32
C ASP A 317 -0.01 -40.73 34.43
N GLY A 318 -0.19 -39.67 33.64
CA GLY A 318 0.68 -38.49 33.60
C GLY A 318 1.99 -38.66 32.81
N LYS A 319 2.50 -39.89 32.68
CA LYS A 319 3.70 -40.22 31.87
C LYS A 319 3.45 -41.32 30.84
N HIS A 320 2.66 -42.33 31.22
CA HIS A 320 2.37 -43.47 30.36
C HIS A 320 0.93 -43.45 29.89
N TRP A 321 0.72 -43.74 28.62
CA TRP A 321 -0.58 -43.97 28.02
C TRP A 321 -0.79 -45.48 27.86
N ARG A 322 -1.78 -46.04 28.58
CA ARG A 322 -2.10 -47.47 28.60
C ARG A 322 -3.41 -47.71 27.87
N LEU A 323 -3.40 -48.68 26.96
CA LEU A 323 -4.53 -49.01 26.09
C LEU A 323 -4.85 -50.49 26.22
N GLY A 324 -6.12 -50.82 26.47
CA GLY A 324 -6.65 -52.17 26.40
C GLY A 324 -7.42 -52.34 25.09
N LEU A 325 -6.98 -53.26 24.25
CA LEU A 325 -7.65 -53.64 23.01
C LEU A 325 -8.27 -55.03 23.16
N ARG A 326 -9.46 -55.21 22.58
CA ARG A 326 -10.14 -56.51 22.54
C ARG A 326 -10.56 -56.79 21.11
N GLY A 327 -10.20 -57.96 20.60
CA GLY A 327 -10.52 -58.33 19.23
C GLY A 327 -10.35 -59.81 18.95
N ASN A 328 -11.04 -60.26 17.90
CA ASN A 328 -10.98 -61.62 17.38
C ASN A 328 -10.23 -61.69 16.02
N GLY A 329 -9.58 -60.59 15.62
CA GLY A 329 -8.79 -60.50 14.39
C GLY A 329 -7.38 -61.10 14.53
N PRO A 330 -6.63 -61.23 13.41
CA PRO A 330 -5.24 -61.67 13.46
C PRO A 330 -4.41 -60.73 14.33
N ARG A 331 -3.51 -61.30 15.14
CA ARG A 331 -2.68 -60.53 16.08
C ARG A 331 -1.76 -59.58 15.30
N PRO A 332 -1.81 -58.26 15.52
CA PRO A 332 -0.89 -57.34 14.88
C PRO A 332 0.55 -57.58 15.33
N ALA A 333 1.50 -57.37 14.43
CA ALA A 333 2.91 -57.52 14.74
C ALA A 333 3.41 -56.35 15.62
N PRO A 334 4.36 -56.58 16.54
CA PRO A 334 4.92 -55.54 17.42
C PRO A 334 5.45 -54.30 16.67
N ALA A 335 5.93 -54.49 15.44
CA ALA A 335 6.40 -53.42 14.57
C ALA A 335 5.31 -52.38 14.22
N GLN A 336 4.02 -52.78 14.21
CA GLN A 336 2.91 -51.88 13.95
C GLN A 336 2.67 -50.93 15.14
N TRP A 337 2.80 -51.43 16.37
CA TRP A 337 2.70 -50.60 17.57
C TRP A 337 3.86 -49.62 17.69
N GLN A 338 5.05 -50.07 17.32
CA GLN A 338 6.23 -49.21 17.26
C GLN A 338 6.08 -48.09 16.21
N ALA A 339 5.49 -48.39 15.03
CA ALA A 339 5.21 -47.38 14.02
C ALA A 339 4.18 -46.33 14.49
N ILE A 340 3.10 -46.76 15.15
CA ILE A 340 2.10 -45.86 15.75
C ILE A 340 2.73 -44.96 16.83
N ALA A 341 3.63 -45.51 17.66
CA ALA A 341 4.35 -44.75 18.67
C ALA A 341 5.28 -43.68 18.05
N GLN A 342 6.01 -44.04 16.99
CA GLN A 342 6.94 -43.13 16.30
C GLN A 342 6.24 -41.95 15.65
N VAL A 343 5.05 -42.15 15.06
CA VAL A 343 4.27 -41.08 14.44
C VAL A 343 3.89 -39.98 15.45
N ALA A 344 3.69 -40.35 16.71
CA ALA A 344 3.35 -39.42 17.78
C ALA A 344 4.54 -38.97 18.64
N GLY A 345 5.77 -39.35 18.29
CA GLY A 345 6.97 -39.03 19.06
C GLY A 345 7.00 -39.65 20.46
N ALA A 346 6.37 -40.83 20.61
CA ALA A 346 6.31 -41.64 21.82
C ALA A 346 7.12 -42.94 21.65
N GLN A 347 7.43 -43.64 22.74
CA GLN A 347 8.11 -44.93 22.73
C GLN A 347 7.15 -46.04 23.17
N TRP A 348 7.06 -47.12 22.40
CA TRP A 348 6.31 -48.31 22.81
C TRP A 348 7.14 -49.14 23.79
N MET A 349 6.56 -49.52 24.93
CA MET A 349 7.27 -50.20 26.01
C MET A 349 6.97 -51.70 26.07
N ASP A 350 5.69 -52.09 26.07
CA ASP A 350 5.30 -53.49 26.32
C ASP A 350 3.90 -53.81 25.79
N GLU A 351 3.67 -55.11 25.54
CA GLU A 351 2.39 -55.72 25.17
C GLU A 351 2.13 -56.92 26.09
N ALA A 352 1.18 -56.78 27.01
CA ALA A 352 0.76 -57.86 27.90
C ALA A 352 -0.58 -58.47 27.43
N GLN A 353 -0.74 -59.78 27.56
CA GLN A 353 -2.02 -60.45 27.27
C GLN A 353 -2.92 -60.50 28.50
N GLY A 354 -4.14 -60.00 28.34
CA GLY A 354 -5.23 -60.17 29.31
C GLY A 354 -6.07 -61.41 29.00
N ALA A 355 -6.73 -61.97 30.01
CA ALA A 355 -7.61 -63.12 29.84
C ALA A 355 -8.73 -62.82 28.81
N GLY A 356 -8.96 -63.73 27.86
CA GLY A 356 -10.07 -63.66 26.91
C GLY A 356 -9.85 -62.79 25.66
N GLY A 357 -8.66 -62.83 25.05
CA GLY A 357 -8.38 -62.16 23.77
C GLY A 357 -8.14 -60.64 23.90
N GLN A 358 -7.63 -60.21 25.05
CA GLN A 358 -7.33 -58.81 25.33
C GLN A 358 -5.82 -58.55 25.19
N LEU A 359 -5.46 -57.43 24.57
CA LEU A 359 -4.09 -56.91 24.49
C LEU A 359 -4.00 -55.63 25.30
N LEU A 360 -3.02 -55.54 26.19
CA LEU A 360 -2.71 -54.34 26.96
C LEU A 360 -1.41 -53.74 26.41
N LEU A 361 -1.49 -52.55 25.83
CA LEU A 361 -0.37 -51.80 25.28
C LEU A 361 0.00 -50.65 26.20
N SER A 362 1.30 -50.40 26.36
CA SER A 362 1.82 -49.24 27.09
C SER A 362 2.76 -48.41 26.23
N PHE A 363 2.49 -47.11 26.14
CA PHE A 363 3.30 -46.12 25.43
C PHE A 363 3.85 -45.09 26.43
N ASP A 364 5.15 -44.82 26.37
CA ASP A 364 5.82 -43.76 27.11
C ASP A 364 5.86 -42.49 26.27
N LEU A 365 5.33 -41.39 26.81
CA LEU A 365 5.34 -40.07 26.17
C LEU A 365 6.65 -39.30 26.42
N GLY A 366 7.48 -39.82 27.32
CA GLY A 366 8.78 -39.28 27.71
C GLY A 366 8.70 -37.93 28.42
N GLU A 367 9.78 -37.59 29.12
CA GLU A 367 10.24 -36.21 29.24
C GLU A 367 11.25 -36.01 28.10
N GLN A 368 11.02 -35.03 27.21
CA GLN A 368 12.00 -34.70 26.18
C GLN A 368 12.99 -33.64 26.70
N PRO A 369 14.22 -33.64 26.17
CA PRO A 369 15.45 -33.19 26.83
C PRO A 369 15.60 -31.69 27.07
#